data_AF-A0A5C8UFE9-F1
#
_entry.id   AF-A0A5C8UFE9-F1
#
_cell.length_a   1.000
_cell.length_b   1.000
_cell.length_c   1.000
_cell.angle_alpha   90.00
_cell.angle_beta   90.00
_cell.angle_gamma   90.00
#
_symmetry.space_group_name_H-M   'P 1'
#
loop_
_entity.id
_entity.type
_entity.pdbx_description
1 polymer ?
#
loop_
_entity_poly.entity_id
_entity_poly.type
_entity_poly.pdbx_seq_one_letter_code
_entity_poly.pdbx_strand_id
1 'polypeptide(L)' 'LKLKAINKIYLNRGPGSFAGIRNSLSIVKAFNLTNNIDYYCYSFQDFKGEEDIKYENIPDLCDKFNIKKNLINPIYLI' A
#
# COMPACT_ATOMS: atom_id res chain seq x y z
N LEU A 1 -20.52 -1.18 2.78
CA LEU A 1 -19.66 -0.92 1.59
C LEU A 1 -19.73 -2.14 0.67
N LYS A 2 -19.88 -1.97 -0.66
CA LYS A 2 -19.81 -3.10 -1.61
C LYS A 2 -18.37 -3.20 -2.15
N LEU A 3 -17.83 -4.42 -2.28
CA LEU A 3 -16.46 -4.63 -2.79
C LEU A 3 -16.27 -4.03 -4.19
N LYS A 4 -17.30 -4.13 -5.04
CA LYS A 4 -17.31 -3.53 -6.39
C LYS A 4 -17.17 -2.00 -6.43
N ALA A 5 -17.36 -1.32 -5.29
CA ALA A 5 -17.21 0.13 -5.19
C ALA A 5 -15.79 0.55 -4.77
N ILE A 6 -14.89 -0.41 -4.53
CA ILE A 6 -13.50 -0.16 -4.16
C ILE A 6 -12.65 -0.23 -5.42
N ASN A 7 -12.00 0.88 -5.78
CA ASN A 7 -11.17 0.94 -6.99
C ASN A 7 -9.68 0.80 -6.68
N LYS A 8 -9.26 1.22 -5.48
CA LYS A 8 -7.85 1.29 -5.07
C LYS A 8 -7.70 0.83 -3.62
N ILE A 9 -6.61 0.11 -3.34
CA ILE A 9 -6.19 -0.26 -1.98
C ILE A 9 -4.78 0.27 -1.73
N TYR A 10 -4.59 0.95 -0.60
CA TYR A 10 -3.28 1.43 -0.17
C TYR A 10 -2.76 0.52 0.94
N LEU A 11 -1.62 -0.11 0.71
CA LEU A 11 -1.01 -1.06 1.62
C LEU A 11 0.34 -0.52 2.10
N ASN A 12 0.50 -0.44 3.42
CA ASN A 12 1.82 -0.20 4.01
C ASN A 12 2.68 -1.47 3.89
N ARG A 13 3.82 -1.38 3.20
CA ARG A 13 4.77 -2.47 2.94
C ARG A 13 5.85 -2.61 4.01
N GLY A 14 5.82 -1.80 5.07
CA GLY A 14 6.71 -1.88 6.23
C GLY A 14 7.44 -0.57 6.56
N PRO A 15 8.28 -0.58 7.62
CA PRO A 15 8.76 -1.75 8.35
C PRO A 15 7.67 -2.49 9.15
N GLY A 16 7.71 -3.83 9.20
CA GLY A 16 6.72 -4.64 9.93
C GLY A 16 7.09 -6.13 10.01
N SER A 17 6.27 -6.95 10.67
CA SER A 17 6.56 -8.39 10.80
C SER A 17 6.53 -9.10 9.45
N PHE A 18 7.42 -10.10 9.28
CA PHE A 18 7.48 -10.90 8.05
C PHE A 18 6.13 -11.53 7.68
N ALA A 19 5.49 -12.16 8.65
CA ALA A 19 4.19 -12.78 8.46
C ALA A 19 3.10 -11.74 8.13
N GLY A 20 3.07 -10.61 8.85
CA GLY A 20 2.07 -9.57 8.65
C GLY A 20 2.14 -8.98 7.25
N ILE A 21 3.32 -8.52 6.82
CA ILE A 21 3.48 -7.90 5.51
C ILE A 21 3.16 -8.87 4.38
N ARG A 22 3.61 -10.13 4.47
CA ARG A 22 3.31 -11.14 3.44
C ARG A 22 1.83 -11.48 3.37
N ASN A 23 1.14 -11.58 4.51
CA ASN A 23 -0.29 -11.84 4.53
C ASN A 23 -1.06 -10.70 3.87
N SER A 24 -0.77 -9.45 4.24
CA SER A 24 -1.43 -8.29 3.64
C SER A 24 -1.15 -8.16 2.14
N LEU A 25 0.10 -8.37 1.71
CA LEU A 25 0.46 -8.40 0.29
C LEU A 25 -0.28 -9.48 -0.50
N SER A 26 -0.46 -10.66 0.10
CA SER A 26 -1.16 -11.77 -0.55
C SER A 26 -2.64 -11.47 -0.75
N ILE A 27 -3.26 -10.83 0.24
CA ILE A 27 -4.68 -10.42 0.17
C ILE A 27 -4.89 -9.35 -0.91
N VAL A 28 -4.07 -8.29 -0.96
CA VAL A 28 -4.24 -7.24 -1.99
C VAL A 28 -3.99 -7.75 -3.40
N LYS A 29 -3.04 -8.69 -3.57
CA LYS A 29 -2.85 -9.40 -4.85
C LYS A 29 -4.09 -10.18 -5.25
N ALA A 30 -4.71 -10.90 -4.32
CA ALA A 30 -5.92 -11.65 -4.60
C ALA A 30 -7.05 -10.71 -5.03
N PHE A 31 -7.21 -9.54 -4.38
CA PHE A 31 -8.19 -8.54 -4.78
C PHE A 31 -7.92 -7.95 -6.17
N ASN A 32 -6.66 -7.68 -6.49
CA ASN A 32 -6.28 -7.25 -7.83
C ASN A 32 -6.65 -8.30 -8.88
N LEU A 33 -6.27 -9.57 -8.64
CA LEU A 33 -6.51 -10.67 -9.57
C LEU A 33 -8.00 -10.95 -9.79
N THR A 34 -8.82 -10.87 -8.74
CA THR A 34 -10.22 -11.32 -8.77
C THR A 34 -11.20 -10.20 -9.10
N ASN A 35 -10.87 -8.95 -8.76
CA ASN A 35 -11.79 -7.81 -8.83
C ASN A 35 -11.21 -6.63 -9.63
N ASN A 36 -10.03 -6.77 -10.24
CA ASN A 36 -9.30 -5.68 -10.93
C ASN A 36 -9.13 -4.42 -10.06
N ILE A 37 -8.95 -4.61 -8.75
CA ILE A 37 -8.73 -3.52 -7.81
C ILE A 37 -7.24 -3.15 -7.85
N ASP A 38 -6.95 -1.89 -8.17
CA ASP A 38 -5.58 -1.37 -8.14
C ASP A 38 -5.05 -1.35 -6.70
N TYR A 39 -3.75 -1.55 -6.53
CA TYR A 39 -3.14 -1.38 -5.22
C TYR A 39 -1.79 -0.68 -5.27
N TYR A 40 -1.52 0.06 -4.21
CA TYR A 40 -0.32 0.87 -4.01
C TYR A 40 0.37 0.39 -2.75
N CYS A 41 1.60 -0.09 -2.90
CA CYS A 41 2.43 -0.55 -1.79
C CYS A 41 3.40 0.56 -1.40
N TYR A 42 3.10 1.27 -0.30
CA TYR A 42 3.90 2.40 0.17
C TYR A 42 4.60 2.06 1.49
N SER A 43 5.68 2.76 1.80
CA SER A 43 6.24 2.89 3.14
C SER A 43 6.25 4.37 3.50
N PHE A 44 6.20 4.71 4.79
CA PHE A 44 6.42 6.09 5.22
C PHE A 44 7.80 6.61 4.81
N GLN A 45 8.77 5.72 4.59
CA GLN A 45 10.10 6.06 4.06
C GLN A 45 10.07 6.55 2.61
N ASP A 46 8.98 6.30 1.88
CA ASP A 46 8.82 6.76 0.50
C ASP A 46 8.42 8.25 0.45
N PHE A 47 7.85 8.79 1.52
CA PHE A 47 7.39 10.18 1.62
C PHE A 47 8.45 11.09 2.25
N LYS A 48 9.66 11.07 1.70
CA LYS A 48 10.79 11.85 2.24
C LYS A 48 10.49 13.35 2.17
N GLY A 49 10.71 14.04 3.29
CA GLY A 49 10.49 15.48 3.41
C GLY A 49 9.07 15.87 3.81
N GLU A 50 8.17 14.89 4.05
CA GLU A 50 6.87 15.13 4.68
C GLU A 50 7.01 14.97 6.20
N GLU A 51 6.66 16.01 6.96
CA GLU A 51 6.76 16.00 8.42
C GLU A 51 5.47 15.50 9.09
N ASP A 52 4.30 15.82 8.50
CA ASP A 52 2.98 15.48 9.04
C ASP A 52 2.24 14.45 8.17
N ILE A 53 2.71 13.21 8.20
CA ILE A 53 2.06 12.12 7.46
C ILE A 53 0.82 11.64 8.22
N LYS A 54 -0.36 12.00 7.71
CA LYS A 54 -1.65 11.47 8.17
C LYS A 54 -2.16 10.38 7.24
N TYR A 55 -2.91 9.41 7.78
CA TYR A 55 -3.42 8.28 6.98
C TYR A 55 -4.38 8.72 5.88
N GLU A 56 -5.13 9.79 6.11
CA GLU A 56 -6.06 10.39 5.16
C GLU A 56 -5.33 10.94 3.92
N ASN A 57 -4.07 11.34 4.08
CA ASN A 57 -3.26 11.95 3.01
C ASN A 57 -2.52 10.89 2.17
N ILE A 58 -2.58 9.61 2.54
CA ILE A 58 -1.84 8.54 1.83
C ILE A 58 -2.14 8.47 0.33
N PRO A 59 -3.39 8.60 -0.13
CA PRO A 59 -3.68 8.65 -1.56
C PRO A 59 -2.92 9.78 -2.28
N ASP A 60 -2.99 10.99 -1.73
CA ASP A 60 -2.35 12.18 -2.32
C ASP A 60 -0.83 12.10 -2.27
N LEU A 61 -0.28 11.55 -1.18
CA LEU A 61 1.15 11.28 -1.05
C LEU A 61 1.62 10.22 -2.05
N CYS A 62 0.84 9.15 -2.25
CA CYS A 62 1.17 8.15 -3.25
C CYS A 62 1.22 8.74 -4.66
N ASP A 63 0.28 9.62 -4.99
CA ASP A 63 0.24 10.29 -6.28
C ASP A 63 1.40 11.32 -6.40
N LYS A 64 1.65 12.14 -5.37
CA LYS A 64 2.74 13.13 -5.31
C LYS A 64 4.12 12.51 -5.52
N PHE A 65 4.38 11.39 -4.85
CA PHE A 65 5.67 10.69 -4.93
C PHE A 65 5.72 9.63 -6.04
N ASN A 66 4.71 9.58 -6.92
CA ASN A 66 4.61 8.62 -8.03
C ASN A 66 4.85 7.16 -7.58
N ILE A 67 4.23 6.78 -6.44
CA ILE A 67 4.33 5.42 -5.92
C ILE A 67 3.75 4.47 -6.95
N LYS A 68 4.60 3.55 -7.42
CA LYS A 68 4.23 2.61 -8.47
C LYS A 68 3.15 1.65 -7.98
N LYS A 69 2.12 1.47 -8.81
CA LYS A 69 1.20 0.34 -8.71
C LYS A 69 2.00 -0.96 -8.68
N ASN A 70 1.61 -1.89 -7.82
CA ASN A 70 2.14 -3.26 -7.81
C ASN A 70 3.63 -3.44 -7.44
N LEU A 71 4.32 -2.40 -6.93
CA LEU A 71 5.72 -2.54 -6.51
C LEU A 71 5.83 -3.25 -5.15
N ILE A 72 6.31 -4.49 -5.16
CA ILE A 72 6.43 -5.30 -3.95
C ILE A 72 7.89 -5.33 -3.51
N ASN A 73 8.21 -4.45 -2.57
CA ASN A 73 9.49 -4.47 -1.86
C ASN A 73 9.21 -4.35 -0.37
N PRO A 74 8.86 -5.46 0.30
CA PRO A 74 8.49 -5.44 1.71
C PRO A 74 9.70 -5.09 2.58
N ILE A 75 9.46 -4.26 3.60
CA ILE A 75 10.47 -3.86 4.58
C ILE A 75 10.15 -4.62 5.87
N TYR A 76 10.95 -5.61 6.21
CA TYR A 76 10.72 -6.38 7.43
C TYR A 76 11.41 -5.73 8.63
N LEU A 77 10.77 -5.80 9.81
CA LEU A 77 11.46 -5.65 11.08
C LEU A 77 12.27 -6.93 11.30
N ILE A 78 13.59 -6.76 11.42
CA ILE A 78 14.52 -7.81 11.84
C ILE A 78 14.50 -7.87 13.37
#